data_AF-A0A195BRK8-F1
#
_entry.id   AF-A0A195BRK8-F1
#
_cell.length_a   1.000
_cell.length_b   1.000
_cell.length_c   1.000
_cell.angle_alpha   90.00
_cell.angle_beta   90.00
_cell.angle_gamma   90.00
#
_symmetry.space_group_name_H-M   'P 1'
#
loop_
_entity.id
_entity.type
_entity.pdbx_description
1 polymer ?
#
loop_
_entity_poly.entity_id
_entity_poly.type
_entity_poly.pdbx_seq_one_letter_code
_entity_poly.pdbx_strand_id
1 'polypeptide(L)'
;MLMKTSLVWNCGQTNEEGFLVNISNTFNRSARMEAQVTEARFLRGLTGNFIIQNFSFNEQFQQYHKYHVADAFFKDNTVAKALLSKQGSTWVRQGIQASSVQIKQVPCSILNMSFFDKLKDPDNRIVYNSGTICKRYDLQIEDFLISDNLRGMLLDEESEEYNLYSEYEKNEFVFRIFQMLVLGGTLCQFEDVIQPYLDITRKIYKDLIRVQKQNTSNDLFVSTLVLEVVAKDSTGQDYFPFDSSNRQNIAFLLIDANSREITTFIHQYGGYCPVN
;
A
#
# COMPACT_ATOMS: atom_id res chain seq x y z
N MET A 1 -9.03 29.31 -18.74
CA MET A 1 -7.80 30.07 -18.40
C MET A 1 -7.58 29.91 -16.89
N LEU A 2 -6.96 28.81 -16.49
CA LEU A 2 -6.65 28.53 -15.08
C LEU A 2 -5.14 28.66 -14.94
N MET A 3 -4.71 29.70 -14.23
CA MET A 3 -3.31 29.96 -13.92
C MET A 3 -2.76 28.82 -13.07
N LYS A 4 -1.78 28.08 -13.61
CA LYS A 4 -0.90 27.22 -12.83
C LYS A 4 0.15 28.12 -12.19
N THR A 5 -0.07 28.51 -10.94
CA THR A 5 0.96 29.15 -10.12
C THR A 5 1.89 28.04 -9.60
N SER A 6 2.98 27.78 -10.32
CA SER A 6 4.07 26.93 -9.84
C SER A 6 4.84 27.69 -8.75
N LEU A 7 4.49 27.45 -7.49
CA LEU A 7 5.35 27.81 -6.36
C LEU A 7 6.41 26.72 -6.20
N VAL A 8 7.56 26.94 -6.83
CA VAL A 8 8.79 26.21 -6.57
C VAL A 8 9.32 26.70 -5.22
N TRP A 9 9.03 25.96 -4.14
CA TRP A 9 9.71 26.18 -2.87
C TRP A 9 11.06 25.48 -2.91
N ASN A 10 12.10 26.26 -3.21
CA ASN A 10 13.49 25.91 -2.93
C ASN A 10 13.67 25.89 -1.40
N CYS A 11 13.77 24.71 -0.80
CA CYS A 11 14.47 24.56 0.47
C CYS A 11 15.76 23.78 0.20
N GLY A 12 16.81 24.54 -0.11
CA GLY A 12 18.17 24.03 -0.05
C GLY A 12 18.60 23.96 1.40
N GLN A 13 18.82 22.75 1.90
CA GLN A 13 19.90 22.48 2.85
C GLN A 13 20.61 21.22 2.35
N THR A 14 21.77 21.45 1.73
CA THR A 14 22.78 20.45 1.43
C THR A 14 23.39 20.00 2.75
N ASN A 15 22.92 18.87 3.28
CA ASN A 15 23.76 18.02 4.12
C ASN A 15 24.31 16.93 3.19
N GLU A 16 25.63 16.77 3.17
CA GLU A 16 26.36 15.99 2.16
C GLU A 16 26.19 14.46 2.24
N GLU A 17 25.41 13.91 3.17
CA GLU A 17 25.02 12.49 3.20
C GLU A 17 23.58 12.39 3.74
N GLY A 18 22.62 11.91 2.94
CA GLY A 18 21.23 11.79 3.39
C GLY A 18 20.15 11.65 2.30
N PHE A 19 18.91 11.49 2.75
CA PHE A 19 17.71 11.39 1.89
C PHE A 19 17.23 12.78 1.45
N LEU A 20 16.85 12.92 0.19
CA LEU A 20 16.23 14.13 -0.36
C LEU A 20 14.71 13.96 -0.46
N VAL A 21 13.96 14.87 0.17
CA VAL A 21 12.51 14.85 0.11
C VAL A 21 12.02 15.73 -1.04
N ASN A 22 11.47 15.13 -2.10
CA ASN A 22 10.77 15.89 -3.15
C ASN A 22 9.26 15.96 -2.86
N ILE A 23 8.86 17.01 -2.13
CA ILE A 23 7.47 17.21 -1.69
C ILE A 23 6.50 17.37 -2.88
N SER A 24 6.95 17.93 -4.01
CA SER A 24 6.08 18.21 -5.16
C SER A 24 5.62 16.94 -5.89
N ASN A 25 6.51 15.95 -6.04
CA ASN A 25 6.18 14.67 -6.67
C ASN A 25 5.30 13.79 -5.76
N THR A 26 5.51 13.87 -4.44
CA THR A 26 4.66 13.22 -3.42
C THR A 26 3.21 13.63 -3.55
N PHE A 27 2.96 14.94 -3.53
CA PHE A 27 1.60 15.47 -3.57
C PHE A 27 0.86 15.07 -4.85
N ASN A 28 1.51 15.16 -6.01
CA ASN A 28 0.89 14.84 -7.30
C ASN A 28 0.51 13.37 -7.44
N ARG A 29 1.36 12.44 -6.97
CA ARG A 29 1.10 10.99 -7.09
C ARG A 29 0.04 10.53 -6.09
N SER A 30 0.11 11.00 -4.83
CA SER A 30 -0.95 10.74 -3.84
C SER A 30 -2.29 11.25 -4.34
N ALA A 31 -2.37 12.51 -4.77
CA ALA A 31 -3.61 13.10 -5.28
C ALA A 31 -4.14 12.37 -6.52
N ARG A 32 -3.27 11.93 -7.44
CA ARG A 32 -3.67 11.15 -8.61
C ARG A 32 -4.25 9.79 -8.22
N MET A 33 -3.68 9.11 -7.23
CA MET A 33 -4.13 7.79 -6.81
C MET A 33 -5.36 7.87 -5.90
N GLU A 34 -5.41 8.86 -5.01
CA GLU A 34 -6.62 9.25 -4.28
C GLU A 34 -7.75 9.58 -5.23
N ALA A 35 -7.50 10.30 -6.32
CA ALA A 35 -8.53 10.56 -7.34
C ALA A 35 -9.02 9.25 -7.99
N GLN A 36 -8.12 8.30 -8.29
CA GLN A 36 -8.50 7.00 -8.84
C GLN A 36 -9.31 6.14 -7.85
N VAL A 37 -9.00 6.22 -6.55
CA VAL A 37 -9.74 5.54 -5.48
C VAL A 37 -11.05 6.25 -5.15
N THR A 38 -11.10 7.58 -5.24
CA THR A 38 -12.30 8.38 -4.97
C THR A 38 -13.31 8.30 -6.12
N GLU A 39 -12.82 8.16 -7.36
CA GLU A 39 -13.65 7.87 -8.53
C GLU A 39 -14.43 6.55 -8.33
N ALA A 40 -13.81 5.60 -7.62
CA ALA A 40 -14.47 4.41 -7.13
C ALA A 40 -15.30 4.71 -5.87
N ARG A 41 -16.53 5.18 -6.09
CA ARG A 41 -17.49 5.63 -5.07
C ARG A 41 -17.70 4.69 -3.87
N PHE A 42 -17.36 3.41 -3.99
CA PHE A 42 -17.49 2.38 -2.96
C PHE A 42 -16.34 2.33 -1.96
N LEU A 43 -15.14 2.77 -2.36
CA LEU A 43 -13.95 2.82 -1.50
C LEU A 43 -13.92 4.05 -0.57
N ARG A 44 -15.07 4.62 -0.21
CA ARG A 44 -15.16 5.77 0.70
C ARG A 44 -14.53 5.48 2.06
N GLY A 45 -14.58 4.23 2.53
CA GLY A 45 -13.92 3.82 3.78
C GLY A 45 -12.40 3.67 3.67
N LEU A 46 -11.83 3.69 2.47
CA LEU A 46 -10.37 3.79 2.26
C LEU A 46 -9.92 5.22 1.96
N THR A 47 -10.85 6.07 1.49
CA THR A 47 -10.56 7.46 1.18
C THR A 47 -10.19 8.20 2.46
N GLY A 48 -8.96 8.74 2.51
CA GLY A 48 -8.39 9.37 3.71
C GLY A 48 -7.77 8.40 4.71
N ASN A 49 -7.81 7.09 4.46
CA ASN A 49 -7.25 6.05 5.33
C ASN A 49 -5.97 5.40 4.80
N PHE A 50 -5.54 5.76 3.59
CA PHE A 50 -4.19 5.49 3.12
C PHE A 50 -3.52 6.78 2.64
N ILE A 51 -2.19 6.77 2.58
CA ILE A 51 -1.41 7.83 1.93
C ILE A 51 -0.20 7.23 1.21
N ILE A 52 0.16 7.84 0.09
CA ILE A 52 1.37 7.50 -0.67
C ILE A 52 2.31 8.69 -0.71
N GLN A 53 3.56 8.47 -0.35
CA GLN A 53 4.55 9.53 -0.27
C GLN A 53 5.82 9.12 -1.00
N ASN A 54 6.41 10.05 -1.76
CA ASN A 54 7.62 9.81 -2.52
C ASN A 54 8.81 10.56 -1.89
N PHE A 55 9.94 9.89 -1.90
CA PHE A 55 11.21 10.37 -1.40
C PHE A 55 12.28 9.99 -2.43
N SER A 56 13.38 10.71 -2.43
CA SER A 56 14.52 10.43 -3.28
C SER A 56 15.77 10.34 -2.44
N PHE A 57 16.82 9.69 -2.94
CA PHE A 57 18.09 9.65 -2.24
C PHE A 57 19.24 9.73 -3.25
N ASN A 58 20.37 10.26 -2.80
CA ASN A 58 21.50 10.52 -3.70
C ASN A 58 22.47 9.35 -3.80
N GLU A 59 22.48 8.47 -2.81
CA GLU A 59 23.43 7.37 -2.73
C GLU A 59 23.17 6.28 -3.79
N GLN A 60 24.22 5.55 -4.16
CA GLN A 60 24.06 4.37 -5.01
C GLN A 60 23.42 3.24 -4.20
N PHE A 61 22.32 2.68 -4.71
CA PHE A 61 21.63 1.59 -4.04
C PHE A 61 21.91 0.25 -4.68
N GLN A 62 22.26 -0.72 -3.84
CA GLN A 62 22.31 -2.12 -4.19
C GLN A 62 21.26 -2.88 -3.38
N GLN A 63 20.60 -3.86 -4.00
CA GLN A 63 19.47 -4.56 -3.37
C GLN A 63 19.81 -5.24 -2.03
N TYR A 64 21.05 -5.64 -1.82
CA TYR A 64 21.49 -6.26 -0.56
C TYR A 64 21.54 -5.27 0.61
N HIS A 65 21.57 -3.96 0.35
CA HIS A 65 21.50 -2.89 1.37
C HIS A 65 20.07 -2.48 1.74
N LYS A 66 19.04 -3.17 1.24
CA LYS A 66 17.63 -2.81 1.45
C LYS A 66 17.24 -2.54 2.90
N TYR A 67 17.69 -3.40 3.82
CA TYR A 67 17.35 -3.28 5.24
C TYR A 67 18.04 -2.07 5.87
N HIS A 68 19.30 -1.81 5.48
CA HIS A 68 20.04 -0.64 5.93
C HIS A 68 19.39 0.66 5.44
N VAL A 69 19.00 0.72 4.17
CA VAL A 69 18.32 1.90 3.60
C VAL A 69 16.97 2.14 4.27
N ALA A 70 16.19 1.09 4.51
CA ALA A 70 14.92 1.21 5.22
C ALA A 70 15.12 1.70 6.67
N ASP A 71 16.08 1.15 7.40
CA ASP A 71 16.40 1.60 8.77
C ASP A 71 16.89 3.05 8.81
N ALA A 72 17.82 3.41 7.92
CA ALA A 72 18.33 4.78 7.78
C ALA A 72 17.23 5.77 7.40
N PHE A 73 16.30 5.37 6.51
CA PHE A 73 15.18 6.21 6.09
C PHE A 73 14.31 6.67 7.27
N PHE A 74 13.90 5.77 8.15
CA PHE A 74 13.07 6.14 9.31
C PHE A 74 13.84 6.81 10.46
N LYS A 75 15.17 6.72 10.45
CA LYS A 75 16.05 7.40 11.42
C LYS A 75 16.50 8.78 10.94
N ASP A 76 16.36 9.08 9.66
CA ASP A 76 16.77 10.36 9.08
C ASP A 76 15.87 11.51 9.56
N ASN A 77 16.50 12.62 9.98
CA ASN A 77 15.81 13.79 10.52
C ASN A 77 15.00 14.54 9.44
N THR A 78 15.45 14.54 8.20
CA THR A 78 14.75 15.18 7.07
C THR A 78 13.49 14.39 6.75
N VAL A 79 13.59 13.05 6.73
CA VAL A 79 12.45 12.15 6.56
C VAL A 79 11.47 12.31 7.72
N ALA A 80 11.93 12.28 8.98
CA ALA A 80 11.07 12.42 10.16
C ALA A 80 10.20 13.69 10.11
N LYS A 81 10.77 14.82 9.66
CA LYS A 81 10.06 16.10 9.52
C LYS A 81 9.06 16.15 8.36
N ALA A 82 9.20 15.26 7.37
CA ALA A 82 8.39 15.27 6.16
C ALA A 82 7.34 14.15 6.12
N LEU A 83 7.66 12.99 6.70
CA LEU A 83 6.83 11.78 6.69
C LEU A 83 5.51 12.04 7.40
N LEU A 84 4.43 11.86 6.66
CA LEU A 84 3.07 11.83 7.20
C LEU A 84 2.80 10.44 7.78
N SER A 85 2.33 10.45 9.02
CA SER A 85 1.80 9.27 9.70
C SER A 85 0.46 9.64 10.33
N LYS A 86 -0.30 8.62 10.75
CA LYS A 86 -1.63 8.85 11.32
C LYS A 86 -1.51 9.18 12.80
N GLN A 87 -2.18 10.24 13.23
CA GLN A 87 -2.44 10.54 14.63
C GLN A 87 -3.94 10.76 14.79
N GLY A 88 -4.61 9.84 15.50
CA GLY A 88 -6.08 9.80 15.54
C GLY A 88 -6.67 9.67 14.14
N SER A 89 -7.49 10.65 13.73
CA SER A 89 -8.14 10.70 12.42
C SER A 89 -7.48 11.68 11.44
N THR A 90 -6.21 12.02 11.61
CA THR A 90 -5.53 12.96 10.71
C THR A 90 -4.13 12.50 10.30
N TRP A 91 -3.74 12.84 9.08
CA TRP A 91 -2.37 12.67 8.59
C TRP A 91 -1.54 13.88 9.00
N VAL A 92 -0.51 13.65 9.80
CA VAL A 92 0.31 14.72 10.38
C VAL A 92 1.79 14.39 10.26
N ARG A 93 2.62 15.44 10.15
CA ARG A 93 4.08 15.31 10.20
C ARG A 93 4.50 15.33 11.66
N GLN A 94 4.65 14.15 12.25
CA GLN A 94 4.91 14.05 13.69
C GLN A 94 6.36 14.42 14.06
N GLY A 95 7.30 14.42 13.10
CA GLY A 95 8.70 14.72 13.41
C GLY A 95 9.42 13.63 14.19
N ILE A 96 8.87 12.40 14.22
CA ILE A 96 9.39 11.28 15.02
C ILE A 96 10.50 10.58 14.24
N GLN A 97 11.69 10.50 14.84
CA GLN A 97 12.74 9.60 14.38
C GLN A 97 12.53 8.23 15.01
N ALA A 98 12.60 7.17 14.20
CA ALA A 98 12.44 5.82 14.70
C ALA A 98 13.59 5.43 15.63
N SER A 99 13.26 4.78 16.76
CA SER A 99 14.27 4.09 17.59
C SER A 99 14.65 2.74 16.98
N SER A 100 13.67 2.06 16.40
CA SER A 100 13.81 0.77 15.75
C SER A 100 12.80 0.63 14.60
N VAL A 101 13.19 -0.17 13.61
CA VAL A 101 12.37 -0.48 12.43
C VAL A 101 12.34 -1.98 12.24
N GLN A 102 11.16 -2.57 12.24
CA GLN A 102 10.95 -3.96 11.84
C GLN A 102 10.70 -3.98 10.34
N ILE A 103 11.39 -4.87 9.62
CA ILE A 103 11.38 -4.90 8.16
C ILE A 103 11.21 -6.34 7.69
N LYS A 104 10.24 -6.57 6.81
CA LYS A 104 10.01 -7.87 6.15
C LYS A 104 9.95 -7.67 4.64
N GLN A 105 10.65 -8.49 3.87
CA GLN A 105 10.53 -8.44 2.42
C GLN A 105 9.18 -9.01 1.97
N VAL A 106 8.51 -8.27 1.09
CA VAL A 106 7.25 -8.69 0.47
C VAL A 106 7.55 -9.14 -0.97
N PRO A 107 7.17 -10.37 -1.36
CA PRO A 107 7.23 -10.80 -2.74
C PRO A 107 6.47 -9.83 -3.66
N CYS A 108 7.07 -9.49 -4.79
CA CYS A 108 6.46 -8.63 -5.79
C CYS A 108 6.88 -9.12 -7.18
N SER A 109 6.46 -10.34 -7.51
CA SER A 109 6.88 -11.04 -8.74
C SER A 109 5.79 -11.08 -9.82
N ILE A 110 4.54 -10.80 -9.46
CA ILE A 110 3.39 -10.94 -10.35
C ILE A 110 3.34 -9.83 -11.42
N LEU A 111 3.55 -10.21 -12.68
CA LEU A 111 3.49 -9.28 -13.81
C LEU A 111 2.10 -9.17 -14.46
N ASN A 112 1.26 -10.19 -14.28
CA ASN A 112 -0.04 -10.29 -14.94
C ASN A 112 -1.18 -10.42 -13.94
N MET A 113 -2.26 -9.71 -14.22
CA MET A 113 -3.52 -9.76 -13.45
C MET A 113 -4.28 -11.07 -13.62
N SER A 114 -3.84 -11.97 -14.51
CA SER A 114 -4.33 -13.36 -14.57
C SER A 114 -4.12 -14.13 -13.26
N PHE A 115 -3.27 -13.61 -12.36
CA PHE A 115 -3.19 -14.05 -10.96
C PHE A 115 -4.56 -14.07 -10.25
N PHE A 116 -5.49 -13.18 -10.63
CA PHE A 116 -6.85 -13.12 -10.08
C PHE A 116 -7.88 -13.93 -10.88
N ASP A 117 -7.49 -14.66 -11.93
CA ASP A 117 -8.46 -15.46 -12.70
C ASP A 117 -9.03 -16.61 -11.87
N LYS A 118 -8.30 -17.08 -10.85
CA LYS A 118 -8.81 -18.03 -9.83
C LYS A 118 -10.12 -17.56 -9.19
N LEU A 119 -10.28 -16.25 -8.95
CA LEU A 119 -11.51 -15.70 -8.37
C LEU A 119 -12.71 -15.82 -9.32
N LYS A 120 -12.48 -15.92 -10.62
CA LYS A 120 -13.50 -15.95 -11.68
C LYS A 120 -13.88 -17.37 -12.09
N ASP A 121 -13.13 -18.35 -11.64
CA ASP A 121 -13.44 -19.76 -11.85
C ASP A 121 -14.69 -20.14 -11.04
N PRO A 122 -15.78 -20.60 -11.70
CA PRO A 122 -17.02 -20.95 -11.01
C PRO A 122 -16.86 -22.05 -9.96
N ASP A 123 -15.88 -22.95 -10.13
CA ASP A 123 -15.63 -24.06 -9.20
C ASP A 123 -15.10 -23.57 -7.85
N ASN A 124 -14.48 -22.38 -7.83
CA ASN A 124 -13.96 -21.76 -6.61
C ASN A 124 -15.03 -20.97 -5.81
N ARG A 125 -16.24 -20.83 -6.36
CA ARG A 125 -17.43 -20.26 -5.69
C ARG A 125 -17.24 -18.86 -5.09
N ILE A 126 -16.25 -18.09 -5.55
CA ILE A 126 -16.07 -16.69 -5.10
C ILE A 126 -17.04 -15.75 -5.80
N VAL A 127 -17.22 -15.94 -7.11
CA VAL A 127 -18.13 -15.16 -7.94
C VAL A 127 -18.94 -16.05 -8.86
N TYR A 128 -20.13 -15.58 -9.24
CA TYR A 128 -20.91 -16.14 -10.34
C TYR A 128 -20.30 -15.76 -11.70
N ASN A 129 -20.73 -16.43 -12.78
CA ASN A 129 -20.32 -16.10 -14.15
C ASN A 129 -20.56 -14.62 -14.53
N SER A 130 -21.50 -13.94 -13.87
CA SER A 130 -21.76 -12.51 -14.03
C SER A 130 -20.68 -11.61 -13.42
N GLY A 131 -19.75 -12.16 -12.64
CA GLY A 131 -18.80 -11.42 -11.80
C GLY A 131 -19.39 -10.95 -10.47
N THR A 132 -20.64 -11.31 -10.17
CA THR A 132 -21.30 -11.01 -8.90
C THR A 132 -20.73 -11.89 -7.80
N ILE A 133 -20.37 -11.30 -6.67
CA ILE A 133 -19.74 -11.99 -5.54
C ILE A 133 -20.78 -12.88 -4.85
N CYS A 134 -20.42 -14.14 -4.62
CA CYS A 134 -21.28 -15.10 -3.95
C CYS A 134 -21.51 -14.68 -2.49
N LYS A 135 -22.78 -14.55 -2.09
CA LYS A 135 -23.17 -14.26 -0.71
C LYS A 135 -23.09 -15.52 0.16
N ARG A 136 -22.86 -15.33 1.45
CA ARG A 136 -22.89 -16.38 2.47
C ARG A 136 -23.63 -15.89 3.70
N TYR A 137 -23.89 -16.79 4.64
CA TYR A 137 -24.41 -16.40 5.94
C TYR A 137 -23.43 -15.50 6.67
N ASP A 138 -23.98 -14.50 7.34
CA ASP A 138 -23.22 -13.53 8.12
C ASP A 138 -22.40 -14.24 9.20
N LEU A 139 -21.09 -13.97 9.19
CA LEU A 139 -20.14 -14.46 10.16
C LEU A 139 -19.30 -13.28 10.66
N GLN A 140 -19.22 -13.12 11.98
CA GLN A 140 -18.34 -12.10 12.57
C GLN A 140 -16.97 -12.71 12.82
N ILE A 141 -15.93 -12.17 12.17
CA ILE A 141 -14.52 -12.51 12.44
C ILE A 141 -13.79 -11.21 12.77
N GLU A 142 -13.23 -11.14 13.98
CA GLU A 142 -12.64 -9.90 14.51
C GLU A 142 -13.63 -8.72 14.41
N ASP A 143 -13.21 -7.61 13.81
CA ASP A 143 -14.01 -6.42 13.58
C ASP A 143 -14.81 -6.46 12.25
N PHE A 144 -14.80 -7.59 11.53
CA PHE A 144 -15.43 -7.72 10.20
C PHE A 144 -16.71 -8.55 10.24
N LEU A 145 -17.78 -7.99 9.69
CA LEU A 145 -18.97 -8.74 9.31
C LEU A 145 -18.77 -9.32 7.90
N ILE A 146 -18.63 -10.64 7.81
CA ILE A 146 -18.42 -11.38 6.57
C ILE A 146 -19.78 -11.87 6.06
N SER A 147 -20.24 -11.29 4.95
CA SER A 147 -21.52 -11.65 4.30
C SER A 147 -21.34 -12.22 2.89
N ASP A 148 -20.09 -12.41 2.45
CA ASP A 148 -19.76 -12.94 1.12
C ASP A 148 -18.50 -13.82 1.12
N ASN A 149 -18.41 -14.69 0.11
CA ASN A 149 -17.31 -15.64 -0.04
C ASN A 149 -15.98 -14.96 -0.33
N LEU A 150 -15.99 -13.75 -0.88
CA LEU A 150 -14.75 -13.01 -1.15
C LEU A 150 -14.07 -12.57 0.17
N ARG A 151 -14.82 -12.01 1.12
CA ARG A 151 -14.30 -11.70 2.46
C ARG A 151 -14.01 -12.97 3.26
N GLY A 152 -14.84 -14.01 3.09
CA GLY A 152 -14.56 -15.33 3.64
C GLY A 152 -13.19 -15.85 3.21
N MET A 153 -12.88 -15.81 1.91
CA MET A 153 -11.59 -16.20 1.36
C MET A 153 -10.40 -15.42 1.96
N LEU A 154 -10.62 -14.19 2.45
CA LEU A 154 -9.58 -13.35 3.05
C LEU A 154 -9.42 -13.55 4.57
N LEU A 155 -10.46 -13.96 5.28
CA LEU A 155 -10.53 -13.86 6.75
C LEU A 155 -10.91 -15.17 7.45
N ASP A 156 -11.67 -16.04 6.81
CA ASP A 156 -12.25 -17.24 7.42
C ASP A 156 -11.34 -18.45 7.20
N GLU A 157 -10.37 -18.63 8.09
CA GLU A 157 -9.35 -19.69 8.00
C GLU A 157 -9.93 -21.11 7.98
N GLU A 158 -11.17 -21.29 8.45
CA GLU A 158 -11.86 -22.58 8.48
C GLU A 158 -12.60 -22.89 7.15
N SER A 159 -12.71 -21.93 6.24
CA SER A 159 -13.42 -22.09 4.97
C SER A 159 -12.57 -22.75 3.87
N GLU A 160 -13.23 -23.46 2.95
CA GLU A 160 -12.59 -24.01 1.75
C GLU A 160 -12.01 -22.87 0.90
N GLU A 161 -12.76 -21.77 0.77
CA GLU A 161 -12.40 -20.61 -0.03
C GLU A 161 -11.11 -19.95 0.45
N TYR A 162 -10.81 -19.96 1.75
CA TYR A 162 -9.57 -19.40 2.29
C TYR A 162 -8.32 -20.02 1.66
N ASN A 163 -8.37 -21.29 1.29
CA ASN A 163 -7.23 -22.02 0.72
C ASN A 163 -7.09 -21.84 -0.79
N LEU A 164 -7.93 -21.00 -1.43
CA LEU A 164 -7.87 -20.71 -2.86
C LEU A 164 -6.50 -20.16 -3.31
N TYR A 165 -5.88 -19.36 -2.44
CA TYR A 165 -4.53 -18.86 -2.60
C TYR A 165 -3.62 -19.45 -1.53
N SER A 166 -2.44 -19.91 -1.94
CA SER A 166 -1.40 -20.35 -1.01
C SER A 166 -0.89 -19.18 -0.16
N GLU A 167 -0.26 -19.47 0.97
CA GLU A 167 0.37 -18.41 1.79
C GLU A 167 1.38 -17.58 1.02
N TYR A 168 2.14 -18.19 0.10
CA TYR A 168 3.08 -17.46 -0.75
C TYR A 168 2.36 -16.45 -1.65
N GLU A 169 1.26 -16.86 -2.28
CA GLU A 169 0.45 -15.98 -3.12
C GLU A 169 -0.25 -14.89 -2.31
N LYS A 170 -0.75 -15.21 -1.10
CA LYS A 170 -1.35 -14.21 -0.19
C LYS A 170 -0.34 -13.15 0.26
N ASN A 171 0.95 -13.50 0.31
CA ASN A 171 2.03 -12.58 0.64
C ASN A 171 2.50 -11.74 -0.56
N GLU A 172 2.09 -12.02 -1.80
CA GLU A 172 2.44 -11.18 -2.95
C GLU A 172 1.85 -9.77 -2.79
N PHE A 173 2.64 -8.75 -3.13
CA PHE A 173 2.26 -7.35 -2.93
C PHE A 173 0.94 -7.00 -3.62
N VAL A 174 0.69 -7.55 -4.82
CA VAL A 174 -0.58 -7.33 -5.54
C VAL A 174 -1.79 -7.89 -4.76
N PHE A 175 -1.62 -9.04 -4.08
CA PHE A 175 -2.66 -9.63 -3.25
C PHE A 175 -2.88 -8.79 -2.00
N ARG A 176 -1.81 -8.28 -1.37
CA ARG A 176 -1.91 -7.40 -0.20
C ARG A 176 -2.66 -6.10 -0.50
N ILE A 177 -2.44 -5.49 -1.68
CA ILE A 177 -3.23 -4.35 -2.15
C ILE A 177 -4.70 -4.75 -2.29
N PHE A 178 -4.97 -5.86 -2.97
CA PHE A 178 -6.34 -6.34 -3.19
C PHE A 178 -7.07 -6.61 -1.87
N GLN A 179 -6.43 -7.32 -0.94
CA GLN A 179 -6.96 -7.60 0.39
C GLN A 179 -7.32 -6.31 1.13
N MET A 180 -6.41 -5.34 1.16
CA MET A 180 -6.66 -4.03 1.77
C MET A 180 -7.87 -3.32 1.12
N LEU A 181 -8.02 -3.40 -0.21
CA LEU A 181 -9.15 -2.80 -0.91
C LEU A 181 -10.49 -3.48 -0.60
N VAL A 182 -10.51 -4.81 -0.51
CA VAL A 182 -11.73 -5.60 -0.26
C VAL A 182 -12.19 -5.48 1.19
N LEU A 183 -11.26 -5.53 2.13
CA LEU A 183 -11.56 -5.38 3.56
C LEU A 183 -11.93 -3.95 3.91
N GLY A 184 -11.32 -2.96 3.25
CA GLY A 184 -11.77 -1.57 3.33
C GLY A 184 -11.44 -0.89 4.67
N GLY A 185 -12.28 0.05 5.09
CA GLY A 185 -12.26 0.66 6.42
C GLY A 185 -13.68 0.77 6.97
N THR A 186 -13.84 1.42 8.13
CA THR A 186 -15.10 1.39 8.91
C THR A 186 -16.35 1.90 8.14
N LEU A 187 -16.17 2.71 7.11
CA LEU A 187 -17.25 3.31 6.31
C LEU A 187 -17.28 2.81 4.85
N CYS A 188 -16.70 1.64 4.57
CA CYS A 188 -16.70 1.10 3.22
C CYS A 188 -18.11 0.68 2.78
N GLN A 189 -18.49 1.08 1.57
CA GLN A 189 -19.59 0.45 0.87
C GLN A 189 -18.99 -0.70 0.07
N PHE A 190 -19.47 -1.90 0.33
CA PHE A 190 -18.95 -3.08 -0.33
C PHE A 190 -19.59 -3.24 -1.70
N GLU A 191 -18.79 -3.65 -2.69
CA GLU A 191 -19.29 -3.95 -4.02
C GLU A 191 -19.92 -5.36 -4.05
N ASP A 192 -20.95 -5.51 -4.87
CA ASP A 192 -21.55 -6.81 -5.16
C ASP A 192 -20.88 -7.50 -6.34
N VAL A 193 -19.96 -6.82 -7.04
CA VAL A 193 -19.23 -7.35 -8.20
C VAL A 193 -17.72 -7.23 -8.00
N ILE A 194 -16.96 -8.21 -8.53
CA ILE A 194 -15.51 -8.29 -8.30
C ILE A 194 -14.68 -7.32 -9.13
N GLN A 195 -15.16 -6.98 -10.33
CA GLN A 195 -14.36 -6.28 -11.34
C GLN A 195 -13.86 -4.89 -10.88
N PRO A 196 -14.64 -4.07 -10.15
CA PRO A 196 -14.15 -2.80 -9.63
C PRO A 196 -12.94 -2.95 -8.69
N TYR A 197 -12.90 -3.97 -7.84
CA TYR A 197 -11.74 -4.25 -6.99
C TYR A 197 -10.51 -4.58 -7.84
N LEU A 198 -10.66 -5.46 -8.83
CA LEU A 198 -9.55 -5.86 -9.71
C LEU A 198 -8.99 -4.70 -10.53
N ASP A 199 -9.85 -3.80 -11.01
CA ASP A 199 -9.44 -2.64 -11.80
C ASP A 199 -8.62 -1.65 -10.96
N ILE A 200 -9.02 -1.42 -9.71
CA ILE A 200 -8.31 -0.50 -8.81
C ILE A 200 -7.01 -1.12 -8.31
N THR A 201 -7.03 -2.41 -7.91
CA THR A 201 -5.79 -3.14 -7.59
C THR A 201 -4.80 -3.03 -8.75
N ARG A 202 -5.27 -3.24 -9.98
CA ARG A 202 -4.44 -3.13 -11.18
C ARG A 202 -3.86 -1.73 -11.36
N LYS A 203 -4.68 -0.70 -11.19
CA LYS A 203 -4.25 0.71 -11.32
C LYS A 203 -3.19 1.05 -10.27
N ILE A 204 -3.44 0.75 -8.99
CA ILE A 204 -2.50 1.01 -7.89
C ILE A 204 -1.19 0.23 -8.10
N TYR A 205 -1.28 -1.07 -8.38
CA TYR A 205 -0.10 -1.92 -8.58
C TYR A 205 0.76 -1.43 -9.75
N LYS A 206 0.15 -1.07 -10.88
CA LYS A 206 0.87 -0.53 -12.05
C LYS A 206 1.47 0.85 -11.82
N ASP A 207 0.84 1.68 -10.99
CA ASP A 207 1.42 2.98 -10.66
C ASP A 207 2.64 2.79 -9.76
N LEU A 208 2.58 1.88 -8.79
CA LEU A 208 3.64 1.69 -7.79
C LEU A 208 4.84 0.87 -8.27
N ILE A 209 4.62 -0.12 -9.12
CA ILE A 209 5.66 -1.07 -9.52
C ILE A 209 6.27 -0.71 -10.87
N ARG A 210 7.60 -0.69 -10.93
CA ARG A 210 8.37 -0.57 -12.17
C ARG A 210 8.82 -1.95 -12.67
N VAL A 211 8.75 -2.12 -13.99
CA VAL A 211 9.21 -3.33 -14.68
C VAL A 211 10.33 -2.99 -15.65
N GLN A 212 11.28 -3.91 -15.79
CA GLN A 212 12.43 -3.78 -16.68
C GLN A 212 12.55 -5.01 -17.56
N LYS A 213 13.13 -4.81 -18.74
CA LYS A 213 13.51 -5.93 -19.62
C LYS A 213 14.86 -6.48 -19.17
N GLN A 214 14.97 -7.79 -19.09
CA GLN A 214 16.24 -8.44 -18.91
C GLN A 214 17.06 -8.33 -20.21
N ASN A 215 18.31 -7.87 -20.10
CA ASN A 215 19.19 -7.63 -21.25
C ASN A 215 19.46 -8.90 -22.09
N THR A 216 19.24 -10.09 -21.51
CA THR A 216 19.60 -11.38 -22.10
C THR A 216 18.43 -12.20 -22.64
N SER A 217 17.23 -12.12 -22.05
CA SER A 217 16.10 -12.99 -22.43
C SER A 217 14.88 -12.26 -23.01
N ASN A 218 14.89 -10.92 -23.05
CA ASN A 218 13.73 -10.10 -23.41
C ASN A 218 12.52 -10.25 -22.45
N ASP A 219 12.65 -11.05 -21.39
CA ASP A 219 11.64 -11.21 -20.35
C ASP A 219 11.58 -9.97 -19.45
N LEU A 220 10.38 -9.65 -18.99
CA LEU A 220 10.16 -8.57 -18.04
C LEU A 220 10.37 -9.10 -16.62
N PHE A 221 10.96 -8.27 -15.75
CA PHE A 221 11.03 -8.50 -14.32
C PHE A 221 10.69 -7.24 -13.55
N VAL A 222 10.21 -7.40 -12.31
CA VAL A 222 9.93 -6.27 -11.41
C VAL A 222 11.24 -5.72 -10.86
N SER A 223 11.51 -4.43 -11.07
CA SER A 223 12.71 -3.76 -10.55
C SER A 223 12.50 -3.11 -9.18
N THR A 224 11.24 -2.90 -8.79
CA THR A 224 10.87 -2.31 -7.49
C THR A 224 10.97 -3.35 -6.39
N LEU A 225 11.69 -3.02 -5.32
CA LEU A 225 11.72 -3.82 -4.10
C LEU A 225 10.62 -3.35 -3.16
N VAL A 226 9.84 -4.28 -2.59
CA VAL A 226 8.79 -3.97 -1.61
C VAL A 226 9.17 -4.53 -0.24
N LEU A 227 9.11 -3.68 0.78
CA LEU A 227 9.33 -4.02 2.17
C LEU A 227 8.09 -3.66 2.98
N GLU A 228 7.61 -4.55 3.82
CA GLU A 228 6.67 -4.23 4.89
C GLU A 228 7.47 -3.72 6.08
N VAL A 229 7.01 -2.62 6.68
CA VAL A 229 7.75 -1.90 7.71
C VAL A 229 6.87 -1.52 8.89
N VAL A 230 7.42 -1.65 10.09
CA VAL A 230 6.85 -1.12 11.34
C VAL A 230 7.92 -0.29 12.04
N ALA A 231 7.74 1.02 12.09
CA ALA A 231 8.65 1.93 12.78
C ALA A 231 8.13 2.27 14.18
N LYS A 232 9.03 2.19 15.16
CA LYS A 232 8.74 2.44 16.57
C LYS A 232 9.40 3.74 17.05
N ASP A 233 8.72 4.48 17.90
CA ASP A 233 9.24 5.70 18.50
C ASP A 233 10.23 5.39 19.66
N SER A 234 10.74 6.42 20.34
CA SER A 234 11.66 6.26 21.47
C SER A 234 11.05 5.55 22.69
N THR A 235 9.73 5.46 22.77
CA THR A 235 9.00 4.75 23.83
C THR A 235 8.69 3.29 23.45
N GLY A 236 8.99 2.90 22.21
CA GLY A 236 8.73 1.57 21.66
C GLY A 236 7.33 1.41 21.04
N GLN A 237 6.56 2.50 20.92
CA GLN A 237 5.22 2.48 20.34
C GLN A 237 5.28 2.55 18.81
N ASP A 238 4.39 1.80 18.15
CA ASP A 238 4.30 1.78 16.69
C ASP A 238 3.65 3.09 16.21
N TYR A 239 4.38 3.86 15.38
CA TYR A 239 3.86 5.10 14.81
C TYR A 239 3.69 5.05 13.28
N PHE A 240 4.32 4.07 12.63
CA PHE A 240 4.24 3.89 11.18
C PHE A 240 4.28 2.39 10.81
N PRO A 241 3.12 1.74 10.59
CA PRO A 241 1.78 2.27 10.84
C PRO A 241 1.51 2.43 12.34
N PHE A 242 0.51 3.23 12.70
CA PHE A 242 0.08 3.33 14.10
C PHE A 242 -0.61 2.02 14.49
N ASP A 243 -0.27 1.44 15.64
CA ASP A 243 -0.83 0.17 16.13
C ASP A 243 -0.77 -0.97 15.08
N SER A 244 0.40 -1.59 14.93
CA SER A 244 0.58 -2.69 13.97
C SER A 244 -0.13 -4.00 14.36
N SER A 245 -0.78 -4.04 15.54
CA SER A 245 -1.53 -5.23 15.98
C SER A 245 -2.81 -5.44 15.17
N ASN A 246 -3.41 -4.37 14.64
CA ASN A 246 -4.53 -4.46 13.73
C ASN A 246 -4.05 -4.87 12.34
N ARG A 247 -4.60 -5.96 11.79
CA ARG A 247 -4.21 -6.53 10.49
C ARG A 247 -4.34 -5.59 9.30
N GLN A 248 -5.17 -4.55 9.40
CA GLN A 248 -5.33 -3.56 8.34
C GLN A 248 -4.35 -2.39 8.47
N ASN A 249 -3.69 -2.21 9.61
CA ASN A 249 -2.64 -1.23 9.77
C ASN A 249 -1.34 -1.77 9.18
N ILE A 250 -1.11 -1.45 7.90
CA ILE A 250 0.03 -1.97 7.15
C ILE A 250 0.74 -0.80 6.48
N ALA A 251 2.07 -0.82 6.53
CA ALA A 251 2.89 0.11 5.77
C ALA A 251 3.93 -0.62 4.92
N PHE A 252 4.08 -0.14 3.70
CA PHE A 252 5.07 -0.60 2.73
C PHE A 252 6.07 0.51 2.42
N LEU A 253 7.32 0.12 2.26
CA LEU A 253 8.40 0.91 1.71
C LEU A 253 8.84 0.28 0.38
N LEU A 254 8.58 0.98 -0.71
CA LEU A 254 8.95 0.57 -2.05
C LEU A 254 10.22 1.31 -2.45
N ILE A 255 11.26 0.57 -2.86
CA ILE A 255 12.56 1.12 -3.23
C ILE A 255 12.80 0.82 -4.71
N ASP A 256 13.04 1.87 -5.49
CA ASP A 256 13.47 1.76 -6.87
C ASP A 256 14.93 2.19 -7.01
N ALA A 257 15.80 1.20 -7.27
CA ALA A 257 17.24 1.40 -7.35
C ALA A 257 17.66 2.36 -8.48
N ASN A 258 16.95 2.31 -9.61
CA ASN A 258 17.37 2.99 -10.83
C ASN A 258 16.97 4.46 -10.83
N SER A 259 15.76 4.74 -10.35
CA SER A 259 15.26 6.11 -10.16
C SER A 259 15.72 6.72 -8.83
N ARG A 260 16.29 5.92 -7.92
CA ARG A 260 16.67 6.31 -6.56
C ARG A 260 15.50 6.95 -5.81
N GLU A 261 14.34 6.35 -5.99
CA GLU A 261 13.09 6.76 -5.37
C GLU A 261 12.68 5.77 -4.29
N ILE A 262 12.18 6.29 -3.18
CA ILE A 262 11.53 5.55 -2.11
C ILE A 262 10.08 6.00 -2.08
N THR A 263 9.15 5.07 -2.19
CA THR A 263 7.71 5.35 -2.04
C THR A 263 7.22 4.68 -0.77
N THR A 264 6.65 5.43 0.16
CA THR A 264 5.92 4.84 1.29
C THR A 264 4.45 4.68 0.89
N PHE A 265 3.86 3.53 1.16
CA PHE A 265 2.44 3.28 1.02
C PHE A 265 1.89 2.74 2.33
N ILE A 266 1.13 3.55 3.05
CA ILE A 266 0.58 3.19 4.35
C ILE A 266 -0.93 3.18 4.28
N HIS A 267 -1.54 2.18 4.89
CA HIS A 267 -2.96 2.13 5.20
C HIS A 267 -3.14 2.01 6.70
N GLN A 268 -4.12 2.76 7.21
CA GLN A 268 -4.46 2.85 8.61
C GLN A 268 -5.97 2.70 8.76
N TYR A 269 -6.37 1.62 9.42
CA TYR A 269 -7.75 1.37 9.80
C TYR A 269 -8.31 2.51 10.66
N GLY A 270 -9.56 2.88 10.39
CA GLY A 270 -10.25 3.92 11.13
C GLY A 270 -11.40 4.54 10.34
N GLY A 271 -12.11 5.48 10.98
CA GLY A 271 -13.17 6.26 10.34
C GLY A 271 -12.63 7.27 9.31
N TYR A 272 -13.55 7.91 8.57
CA TYR A 272 -13.21 8.90 7.56
C TYR A 272 -12.40 10.06 8.13
N CYS A 273 -11.25 10.33 7.49
CA CYS A 273 -10.45 11.53 7.72
C CYS A 273 -10.86 12.59 6.70
N PRO A 274 -11.54 13.69 7.09
CA PRO A 274 -11.74 14.80 6.16
C PRO A 274 -10.38 15.37 5.76
N VAL A 275 -10.15 15.47 4.45
CA VAL A 275 -8.99 16.16 3.89
C VAL A 275 -9.23 17.65 4.14
N ASN A 276 -8.43 18.27 5.01
CA ASN A 276 -8.42 19.72 5.22
C ASN A 276 -7.64 20.42 4.11
#